data_AF-A0A7V4J0N5-F1
#
_entry.id   AF-A0A7V4J0N5-F1
#
_cell.length_a   1.000
_cell.length_b   1.000
_cell.length_c   1.000
_cell.angle_alpha   90.00
_cell.angle_beta   90.00
_cell.angle_gamma   90.00
#
_symmetry.space_group_name_H-M   'P 1'
#
loop_
_entity.id
_entity.type
_entity.pdbx_description
1 polymer ?
#
loop_
_entity_poly.entity_id
_entity_poly.type
_entity_poly.pdbx_seq_one_letter_code
_entity_poly.pdbx_strand_id
1 'polypeptide(L)'
;FDTAGHVWDAFIRKHKEEFEKDPTMYALRKDKDGKLKRMGPQLESTHPRVIELFVQDICAVYEKNIKEGKWTKDMPAGFGIGPADGLGYSMSPESLAAGSGRIDPIVGELDRTDEMILMANRILEQVHKKYPNAYVGFYSYSTHAGYPVKYVPNPKIVQIFAPINFSRFHGVCDTNSPTQQYYRRVVEQWGELARKQGNPLVYRGYNWNLAENLLPYTKVKIWGEELSFYKEQGILGLNVEATKMWSVLAASDYVFMKMAWNTQQEWKKLLRQFCEKAYGGGADAMEKYHLLLIERQHGAGQEAGSYHAFHLIYDDAWVKSALALIDQALSDAKTDGDRIRIGFSRHNVEALQLYLQYFKATQEFDFPAVKRGYDALIAHWEKAYVQNSDLVANEAPQYMKRFLEKFVEEGLLYSSEPYKIVLKIPDELPTQFDGKIIGHGEGYDYELPQTDDSNWQKTRTYSSNWAAQGLATGHRSGAVWYRFKFKLPEEVKDKPIGLFAGGFEDEMRVWINGKLIGTSGRRFSNPAEFDLTDGINYGGENLLAMQVIRNSVANEIGLGGIIRPCFLFTGPRLEKKAPGPDVELRRVLPGGELGELEQ
;
A
#
# COMPACT_ATOMS: atom_id res chain seq x y z
N PHE A 1 19.79 -11.58 19.36
CA PHE A 1 19.16 -12.44 18.34
C PHE A 1 18.84 -11.57 17.14
N ASP A 2 19.68 -11.61 16.09
CA ASP A 2 19.45 -10.80 14.88
C ASP A 2 18.89 -11.68 13.76
N THR A 3 17.58 -11.91 13.82
CA THR A 3 16.86 -12.82 12.89
C THR A 3 16.01 -12.05 11.87
N ALA A 4 16.07 -10.72 11.92
CA ALA A 4 15.19 -9.83 11.17
C ALA A 4 15.89 -9.26 9.93
N GLY A 5 15.11 -8.66 9.04
CA GLY A 5 15.62 -7.80 7.98
C GLY A 5 15.47 -8.36 6.56
N HIS A 6 15.62 -7.44 5.60
CA HIS A 6 15.72 -7.75 4.18
C HIS A 6 17.19 -8.04 3.84
N VAL A 7 17.56 -9.31 3.79
CA VAL A 7 18.97 -9.74 3.78
C VAL A 7 19.49 -9.98 2.38
N TRP A 8 18.64 -10.42 1.45
CA TRP A 8 19.09 -10.94 0.15
C TRP A 8 19.90 -9.95 -0.69
N ASP A 9 19.55 -8.67 -0.73
CA ASP A 9 20.32 -7.67 -1.47
C ASP A 9 21.76 -7.51 -0.92
N ALA A 10 21.90 -7.45 0.40
CA ALA A 10 23.21 -7.42 1.05
C ALA A 10 23.98 -8.75 0.86
N PHE A 11 23.27 -9.88 0.86
CA PHE A 11 23.84 -11.20 0.62
C PHE A 11 24.38 -11.34 -0.82
N ILE A 12 23.64 -10.90 -1.83
CA ILE A 12 24.09 -10.85 -3.23
C ILE A 12 25.36 -10.01 -3.33
N ARG A 13 25.38 -8.81 -2.72
CA ARG A 13 26.57 -7.95 -2.75
C ARG A 13 27.78 -8.61 -2.10
N LYS A 14 27.58 -9.30 -0.98
CA LYS A 14 28.65 -10.01 -0.26
C LYS A 14 29.24 -11.15 -1.09
N HIS A 15 28.40 -11.90 -1.79
CA HIS A 15 28.80 -13.07 -2.59
C HIS A 15 28.82 -12.79 -4.10
N LYS A 16 29.04 -11.53 -4.50
CA LYS A 16 28.89 -11.06 -5.88
C LYS A 16 29.62 -11.95 -6.90
N GLU A 17 30.86 -12.36 -6.60
CA GLU A 17 31.66 -13.21 -7.47
C GLU A 17 31.02 -14.59 -7.72
N GLU A 18 30.32 -15.16 -6.73
CA GLU A 18 29.63 -16.44 -6.88
C GLU A 18 28.39 -16.29 -7.79
N PHE A 19 27.65 -15.19 -7.64
CA PHE A 19 26.51 -14.86 -8.50
C PHE A 19 26.93 -14.50 -9.94
N GLU A 20 28.11 -13.93 -10.14
CA GLU A 20 28.66 -13.68 -11.47
C GLU A 20 29.10 -14.97 -12.18
N LYS A 21 29.65 -15.93 -11.42
CA LYS A 21 29.99 -17.26 -11.95
C LYS A 21 28.75 -18.10 -12.25
N ASP A 22 27.72 -18.01 -11.41
CA ASP A 22 26.46 -18.73 -11.59
C ASP A 22 25.25 -17.79 -11.44
N PRO A 23 24.83 -17.14 -12.55
CA PRO A 23 23.66 -16.28 -12.55
C PRO A 23 22.34 -17.00 -12.26
N THR A 24 22.30 -18.35 -12.26
CA THR A 24 21.06 -19.09 -11.97
C THR A 24 20.66 -18.98 -10.49
N MET A 25 21.57 -18.53 -9.63
CA MET A 25 21.31 -18.19 -8.23
C MET A 25 20.39 -16.96 -8.06
N TYR A 26 20.25 -16.11 -9.07
CA TYR A 26 19.26 -15.04 -9.07
C TYR A 26 17.85 -15.58 -9.34
N ALA A 27 16.83 -14.88 -8.84
CA ALA A 27 15.45 -15.19 -9.19
C ALA A 27 15.22 -15.08 -10.71
N LEU A 28 14.51 -16.04 -11.30
CA LEU A 28 14.02 -15.95 -12.68
C LEU A 28 12.70 -15.18 -12.68
N ARG A 29 12.67 -13.95 -13.19
CA ARG A 29 11.47 -13.10 -13.14
C ARG A 29 11.30 -12.30 -14.41
N LYS A 30 10.09 -11.77 -14.65
CA LYS A 30 9.84 -10.86 -15.76
C LYS A 30 10.57 -9.54 -15.53
N ASP A 31 11.29 -9.07 -16.54
CA ASP A 31 11.82 -7.71 -16.58
C ASP A 31 10.74 -6.69 -16.93
N LYS A 32 11.14 -5.42 -17.08
CA LYS A 32 10.23 -4.32 -17.45
C LYS A 32 9.51 -4.55 -18.79
N ASP A 33 10.10 -5.34 -19.68
CA ASP A 33 9.59 -5.66 -21.01
C ASP A 33 8.81 -6.99 -21.02
N GLY A 34 8.59 -7.59 -19.84
CA GLY A 34 7.85 -8.82 -19.66
C GLY A 34 8.66 -10.10 -19.92
N LYS A 35 9.94 -10.00 -20.26
CA LYS A 35 10.79 -11.15 -20.60
C LYS A 35 11.37 -11.79 -19.34
N LEU A 36 11.39 -13.12 -19.31
CA LEU A 36 11.98 -13.88 -18.22
C LEU A 36 13.51 -13.72 -18.20
N LYS A 37 14.06 -13.25 -17.08
CA LYS A 37 15.50 -13.06 -16.89
C LYS A 37 15.90 -13.33 -15.45
N ARG A 38 17.10 -13.90 -15.27
CA ARG A 38 17.75 -14.08 -13.96
C ARG A 38 18.27 -12.73 -13.48
N MET A 39 17.73 -12.21 -12.37
CA MET A 39 18.15 -10.93 -11.82
C MET A 39 17.79 -10.75 -10.34
N GLY A 40 18.62 -9.97 -9.64
CA GLY A 40 18.36 -9.51 -8.27
C GLY A 40 17.31 -8.39 -8.20
N PRO A 41 16.94 -7.95 -6.99
CA PRO A 41 17.56 -8.31 -5.70
C PRO A 41 16.99 -9.61 -5.09
N GLN A 42 16.06 -10.29 -5.77
CA GLN A 42 15.52 -11.56 -5.29
C GLN A 42 16.42 -12.75 -5.66
N LEU A 43 16.44 -13.77 -4.80
CA LEU A 43 17.22 -15.00 -4.96
C LEU A 43 16.39 -16.15 -5.54
N GLU A 44 17.06 -17.12 -6.13
CA GLU A 44 16.54 -18.47 -6.29
C GLU A 44 16.66 -19.21 -4.95
N SER A 45 15.62 -19.13 -4.11
CA SER A 45 15.60 -19.68 -2.75
C SER A 45 15.78 -21.20 -2.69
N THR A 46 15.54 -21.90 -3.81
CA THR A 46 15.70 -23.34 -3.93
C THR A 46 17.10 -23.77 -4.39
N HIS A 47 17.95 -22.82 -4.82
CA HIS A 47 19.26 -23.12 -5.39
C HIS A 47 20.23 -23.69 -4.34
N PRO A 48 20.84 -24.87 -4.56
CA PRO A 48 21.74 -25.49 -3.58
C PRO A 48 22.89 -24.59 -3.17
N ARG A 49 23.53 -23.89 -4.13
CA ARG A 49 24.65 -22.98 -3.84
C ARG A 49 24.24 -21.79 -2.96
N VAL A 50 23.02 -21.27 -3.11
CA VAL A 50 22.52 -20.18 -2.26
C VAL A 50 22.41 -20.66 -0.81
N ILE A 51 21.85 -21.85 -0.60
CA ILE A 51 21.73 -22.47 0.73
C ILE A 51 23.11 -22.69 1.34
N GLU A 52 24.06 -23.24 0.58
CA GLU A 52 25.43 -23.45 1.03
C GLU A 52 26.12 -22.16 1.50
N LEU A 53 25.97 -21.07 0.74
CA LEU A 53 26.56 -19.78 1.10
C LEU A 53 25.95 -19.20 2.39
N PHE A 54 24.64 -19.35 2.62
CA PHE A 54 24.04 -19.00 3.91
C PHE A 54 24.60 -19.85 5.05
N VAL A 55 24.74 -21.16 4.86
CA VAL A 55 25.34 -22.08 5.85
C VAL A 55 26.78 -21.67 6.15
N GLN A 56 27.57 -21.34 5.13
CA GLN A 56 28.95 -20.87 5.28
C GLN A 56 29.02 -19.58 6.10
N ASP A 57 28.16 -18.62 5.79
CA ASP A 57 28.10 -17.33 6.50
C ASP A 57 27.75 -17.50 7.97
N ILE A 58 26.74 -18.32 8.28
CA ILE A 58 26.33 -18.61 9.66
C ILE A 58 27.46 -19.32 10.42
N CYS A 59 28.06 -20.36 9.83
CA CYS A 59 29.17 -21.09 10.44
C CYS A 59 30.38 -20.16 10.70
N ALA A 60 30.72 -19.29 9.75
CA ALA A 60 31.84 -18.36 9.89
C ALA A 60 31.64 -17.37 11.05
N VAL A 61 30.41 -16.90 11.28
CA VAL A 61 30.10 -16.06 12.45
C VAL A 61 30.30 -16.82 13.76
N TYR A 62 29.86 -18.08 13.85
CA TYR A 62 30.13 -18.93 15.01
C TYR A 62 31.62 -19.15 15.22
N GLU A 63 32.35 -19.59 14.18
CA GLU A 63 33.78 -19.88 14.25
C GLU A 63 34.58 -18.66 14.70
N LYS A 64 34.26 -17.48 14.15
CA LYS A 64 34.86 -16.20 14.57
C LYS A 64 34.62 -15.92 16.05
N ASN A 65 33.37 -15.96 16.51
CA ASN A 65 33.05 -15.62 17.90
C ASN A 65 33.57 -16.67 18.91
N ILE A 66 33.65 -17.94 18.53
CA ILE A 66 34.28 -18.99 19.35
C ILE A 66 35.79 -18.74 19.46
N LYS A 67 36.46 -18.43 18.34
CA LYS A 67 37.89 -18.10 18.33
C LYS A 67 38.21 -16.87 19.18
N GLU A 68 37.31 -15.89 19.21
CA GLU A 68 37.41 -14.69 20.05
C GLU A 68 37.03 -14.93 21.52
N GLY A 69 36.67 -16.15 21.91
CA GLY A 69 36.27 -16.51 23.28
C GLY A 69 34.91 -15.94 23.71
N LYS A 70 34.11 -15.43 22.77
CA LYS A 70 32.80 -14.82 23.04
C LYS A 70 31.69 -15.85 23.11
N TRP A 71 31.73 -16.87 22.25
CA TRP A 71 30.68 -17.88 22.11
C TRP A 71 31.23 -19.30 22.35
N THR A 72 30.33 -20.22 22.67
CA THR A 72 30.55 -21.68 22.60
C THR A 72 29.82 -22.26 21.38
N LYS A 73 30.05 -23.54 21.06
CA LYS A 73 29.30 -24.24 19.99
C LYS A 73 27.79 -24.31 20.29
N ASP A 74 27.42 -24.29 21.57
CA ASP A 74 26.04 -24.39 22.02
C ASP A 74 25.36 -23.02 22.21
N MET A 75 26.06 -21.92 21.92
CA MET A 75 25.54 -20.57 22.07
C MET A 75 24.29 -20.37 21.18
N PRO A 76 23.13 -19.99 21.75
CA PRO A 76 21.97 -19.60 20.97
C PRO A 76 22.25 -18.31 20.21
N ALA A 77 22.20 -18.36 18.87
CA ALA A 77 22.37 -17.20 18.02
C ALA A 77 21.36 -17.23 16.86
N GLY A 78 20.93 -16.05 16.43
CA GLY A 78 19.92 -15.87 15.39
C GLY A 78 20.48 -15.14 14.18
N PHE A 79 20.04 -15.55 12.99
CA PHE A 79 20.50 -15.03 11.70
C PHE A 79 19.31 -14.72 10.77
N GLY A 80 19.28 -13.52 10.19
CA GLY A 80 18.30 -13.17 9.17
C GLY A 80 18.58 -13.89 7.85
N ILE A 81 17.52 -14.41 7.23
CA ILE A 81 17.56 -15.02 5.88
C ILE A 81 16.48 -14.42 4.97
N GLY A 82 15.88 -13.30 5.39
CA GLY A 82 14.69 -12.74 4.80
C GLY A 82 14.88 -12.19 3.37
N PRO A 83 13.82 -12.25 2.53
CA PRO A 83 13.82 -11.70 1.18
C PRO A 83 14.24 -10.24 1.08
N ALA A 84 14.69 -9.82 -0.10
CA ALA A 84 14.83 -8.40 -0.39
C ALA A 84 13.44 -7.74 -0.36
N ASP A 85 13.38 -6.47 0.01
CA ASP A 85 12.11 -5.75 0.05
C ASP A 85 11.48 -5.67 -1.35
N GLY A 86 10.14 -5.64 -1.38
CA GLY A 86 9.34 -5.73 -2.59
C GLY A 86 9.09 -7.15 -3.08
N LEU A 87 8.77 -7.25 -4.37
CA LEU A 87 8.23 -8.45 -5.01
C LEU A 87 9.20 -8.99 -6.09
N GLY A 88 8.70 -9.82 -7.00
CA GLY A 88 9.50 -10.40 -8.10
C GLY A 88 10.31 -11.61 -7.68
N TYR A 89 9.66 -12.54 -6.97
CA TYR A 89 10.20 -13.86 -6.62
C TYR A 89 10.38 -14.74 -7.86
N SER A 90 11.20 -15.79 -7.74
CA SER A 90 11.53 -16.64 -8.87
C SER A 90 10.28 -17.38 -9.40
N MET A 91 10.20 -17.44 -10.73
CA MET A 91 9.20 -18.18 -11.51
C MET A 91 9.85 -19.39 -12.20
N SER A 92 11.01 -19.84 -11.71
CA SER A 92 11.63 -21.07 -12.18
C SER A 92 10.75 -22.29 -11.86
N PRO A 93 10.84 -23.37 -12.65
CA PRO A 93 10.12 -24.61 -12.33
C PRO A 93 10.40 -25.11 -10.91
N GLU A 94 11.63 -24.94 -10.42
CA GLU A 94 12.05 -25.37 -9.08
C GLU A 94 11.38 -24.55 -7.98
N SER A 95 11.35 -23.22 -8.09
CA SER A 95 10.66 -22.36 -7.13
C SER A 95 9.15 -22.57 -7.14
N LEU A 96 8.55 -22.67 -8.33
CA LEU A 96 7.11 -22.93 -8.46
C LEU A 96 6.74 -24.31 -7.89
N ALA A 97 7.58 -25.32 -8.12
CA ALA A 97 7.42 -26.64 -7.52
C ALA A 97 7.67 -26.63 -6.01
N ALA A 98 8.50 -25.73 -5.47
CA ALA A 98 8.69 -25.59 -4.04
C ALA A 98 7.49 -24.94 -3.35
N GLY A 99 6.82 -23.99 -3.99
CA GLY A 99 5.64 -23.31 -3.48
C GLY A 99 4.39 -24.19 -3.38
N SER A 100 3.33 -23.63 -2.78
CA SER A 100 2.01 -24.27 -2.66
C SER A 100 1.10 -24.02 -3.87
N GLY A 101 1.45 -23.06 -4.73
CA GLY A 101 0.60 -22.61 -5.85
C GLY A 101 -0.61 -21.78 -5.42
N ARG A 102 -0.76 -21.48 -4.12
CA ARG A 102 -1.83 -20.61 -3.62
C ARG A 102 -1.60 -19.17 -4.09
N ILE A 103 -2.70 -18.46 -4.33
CA ILE A 103 -2.69 -17.00 -4.48
C ILE A 103 -2.94 -16.39 -3.11
N ASP A 104 -2.06 -15.50 -2.68
CA ASP A 104 -2.27 -14.66 -1.50
C ASP A 104 -3.50 -13.78 -1.75
N PRO A 105 -4.56 -13.90 -0.94
CA PRO A 105 -5.84 -13.23 -1.21
C PRO A 105 -5.77 -11.72 -0.98
N ILE A 106 -4.73 -11.25 -0.28
CA ILE A 106 -4.57 -9.84 0.08
C ILE A 106 -3.71 -9.14 -0.96
N VAL A 107 -2.63 -9.75 -1.46
CA VAL A 107 -1.78 -9.14 -2.50
C VAL A 107 -2.33 -9.42 -3.90
N GLY A 108 -2.84 -10.63 -4.13
CA GLY A 108 -3.23 -11.14 -5.46
C GLY A 108 -2.11 -11.86 -6.21
N GLU A 109 -1.02 -12.19 -5.53
CA GLU A 109 0.18 -12.82 -6.08
C GLU A 109 0.37 -14.24 -5.53
N LEU A 110 1.28 -15.02 -6.12
CA LEU A 110 1.64 -16.33 -5.57
C LEU A 110 2.16 -16.21 -4.13
N ASP A 111 1.59 -17.03 -3.23
CA ASP A 111 2.06 -17.18 -1.84
C ASP A 111 3.42 -17.89 -1.82
N ARG A 112 4.41 -17.21 -1.22
CA ARG A 112 5.81 -17.60 -1.16
C ARG A 112 6.22 -18.15 0.21
N THR A 113 5.29 -18.31 1.15
CA THR A 113 5.62 -18.80 2.50
C THR A 113 6.32 -20.17 2.47
N ASP A 114 5.82 -21.13 1.68
CA ASP A 114 6.42 -22.48 1.64
C ASP A 114 7.84 -22.50 1.07
N GLU A 115 8.15 -21.62 0.11
CA GLU A 115 9.51 -21.46 -0.41
C GLU A 115 10.48 -21.00 0.69
N MET A 116 10.03 -20.07 1.54
CA MET A 116 10.84 -19.55 2.64
C MET A 116 11.07 -20.60 3.73
N ILE A 117 10.03 -21.39 4.05
CA ILE A 117 10.16 -22.49 5.01
C ILE A 117 11.09 -23.57 4.48
N LEU A 118 11.01 -23.93 3.20
CA LEU A 118 11.93 -24.90 2.60
C LEU A 118 13.39 -24.43 2.72
N MET A 119 13.66 -23.18 2.34
CA MET A 119 15.00 -22.59 2.43
C MET A 119 15.51 -22.59 3.87
N ALA A 120 14.70 -22.13 4.82
CA ALA A 120 15.04 -22.10 6.24
C ALA A 120 15.35 -23.49 6.81
N ASN A 121 14.51 -24.48 6.49
CA ASN A 121 14.69 -25.86 6.91
C ASN A 121 16.02 -26.45 6.40
N ARG A 122 16.34 -26.25 5.11
CA ARG A 122 17.58 -26.75 4.50
C ARG A 122 18.83 -26.09 5.07
N ILE A 123 18.77 -24.80 5.37
CA ILE A 123 19.87 -24.09 6.05
C ILE A 123 20.09 -24.69 7.44
N LEU A 124 19.02 -24.80 8.25
CA LEU A 124 19.11 -25.32 9.61
C LEU A 124 19.57 -26.78 9.66
N GLU A 125 19.10 -27.64 8.74
CA GLU A 125 19.54 -29.03 8.62
C GLU A 125 21.07 -29.16 8.51
N GLN A 126 21.72 -28.25 7.77
CA GLN A 126 23.17 -28.26 7.59
C GLN A 126 23.90 -27.58 8.76
N VAL A 127 23.41 -26.43 9.24
CA VAL A 127 24.03 -25.69 10.35
C VAL A 127 23.99 -26.50 11.65
N HIS A 128 22.89 -27.20 11.93
CA HIS A 128 22.69 -27.97 13.16
C HIS A 128 23.64 -29.16 13.30
N LYS A 129 24.29 -29.61 12.21
CA LYS A 129 25.38 -30.61 12.28
C LYS A 129 26.57 -30.12 13.12
N LYS A 130 26.76 -28.79 13.24
CA LYS A 130 27.84 -28.17 14.02
C LYS A 130 27.34 -27.30 15.17
N TYR A 131 26.23 -26.59 14.97
CA TYR A 131 25.71 -25.56 15.89
C TYR A 131 24.21 -25.78 16.13
N PRO A 132 23.82 -26.69 17.05
CA PRO A 132 22.43 -27.13 17.22
C PRO A 132 21.48 -26.04 17.76
N ASN A 133 22.03 -24.96 18.34
CA ASN A 133 21.25 -23.84 18.88
C ASN A 133 21.23 -22.61 17.95
N ALA A 134 21.58 -22.78 16.67
CA ALA A 134 21.39 -21.72 15.68
C ALA A 134 19.90 -21.58 15.30
N TYR A 135 19.47 -20.34 15.16
CA TYR A 135 18.13 -19.94 14.72
C TYR A 135 18.23 -19.13 13.42
N VAL A 136 17.24 -19.27 12.54
CA VAL A 136 17.09 -18.39 11.38
C VAL A 136 15.72 -17.72 11.42
N GLY A 137 15.60 -16.54 10.83
CA GLY A 137 14.30 -15.87 10.75
C GLY A 137 14.15 -15.01 9.50
N PHE A 138 12.89 -14.70 9.23
CA PHE A 138 12.46 -13.81 8.16
C PHE A 138 11.13 -13.16 8.57
N TYR A 139 10.75 -12.08 7.87
CA TYR A 139 9.50 -11.41 8.15
C TYR A 139 8.29 -12.17 7.58
N SER A 140 7.20 -12.27 8.32
CA SER A 140 5.85 -12.53 7.77
C SER A 140 5.42 -11.25 7.06
N TYR A 141 5.72 -11.15 5.76
CA TYR A 141 5.68 -9.89 5.02
C TYR A 141 5.29 -10.13 3.57
N SER A 142 4.67 -9.13 2.94
CA SER A 142 4.31 -9.17 1.52
C SER A 142 3.60 -10.49 1.14
N THR A 143 4.08 -11.19 0.11
CA THR A 143 3.53 -12.47 -0.38
C THR A 143 4.00 -13.71 0.38
N HIS A 144 4.76 -13.57 1.45
CA HIS A 144 5.16 -14.67 2.35
C HIS A 144 4.64 -14.39 3.78
N ALA A 145 3.46 -13.79 3.86
CA ALA A 145 2.79 -13.44 5.10
C ALA A 145 1.83 -14.52 5.59
N GLY A 146 1.64 -15.63 4.86
CA GLY A 146 0.73 -16.72 5.20
C GLY A 146 1.32 -17.77 6.15
N TYR A 147 0.56 -18.84 6.39
CA TYR A 147 1.02 -20.05 7.10
C TYR A 147 1.39 -21.15 6.09
N PRO A 148 2.54 -21.85 6.24
CA PRO A 148 2.97 -22.87 5.29
C PRO A 148 2.03 -24.08 5.25
N VAL A 149 1.86 -24.67 4.08
CA VAL A 149 0.98 -25.85 3.89
C VAL A 149 1.69 -27.07 3.33
N LYS A 150 2.93 -26.92 2.85
CA LYS A 150 3.71 -27.99 2.23
C LYS A 150 4.80 -28.52 3.14
N TYR A 151 5.44 -27.64 3.90
CA TYR A 151 6.55 -28.01 4.78
C TYR A 151 6.25 -27.68 6.24
N VAL A 152 6.61 -28.58 7.14
CA VAL A 152 6.58 -28.31 8.58
C VAL A 152 7.78 -27.43 8.93
N PRO A 153 7.58 -26.25 9.55
CA PRO A 153 8.70 -25.40 9.98
C PRO A 153 9.57 -26.09 11.03
N ASN A 154 10.89 -25.98 10.91
CA ASN A 154 11.82 -26.36 11.97
C ASN A 154 11.56 -25.48 13.23
N PRO A 155 11.63 -26.03 14.45
CA PRO A 155 11.37 -25.28 15.70
C PRO A 155 12.36 -24.13 15.96
N LYS A 156 13.49 -24.07 15.26
CA LYS A 156 14.48 -22.98 15.33
C LYS A 156 14.26 -21.88 14.28
N ILE A 157 13.13 -21.92 13.56
CA ILE A 157 12.68 -20.79 12.73
C ILE A 157 11.97 -19.77 13.61
N VAL A 158 12.45 -18.53 13.56
CA VAL A 158 11.84 -17.36 14.20
C VAL A 158 10.93 -16.68 13.20
N GLN A 159 9.62 -16.70 13.47
CA GLN A 159 8.64 -15.99 12.65
C GLN A 159 8.47 -14.56 13.17
N ILE A 160 8.67 -13.56 12.29
CA ILE A 160 8.65 -12.15 12.68
C ILE A 160 7.51 -11.44 11.94
N PHE A 161 6.39 -11.18 12.60
CA PHE A 161 5.22 -10.60 11.94
C PHE A 161 5.42 -9.13 11.56
N ALA A 162 5.32 -8.84 10.27
CA ALA A 162 5.40 -7.49 9.70
C ALA A 162 4.17 -7.22 8.79
N PRO A 163 2.98 -7.04 9.38
CA PRO A 163 1.69 -7.03 8.67
C PRO A 163 1.44 -5.75 7.84
N ILE A 164 2.21 -5.54 6.76
CA ILE A 164 2.11 -4.34 5.91
C ILE A 164 0.89 -4.33 4.98
N ASN A 165 0.41 -5.51 4.60
CA ASN A 165 -0.60 -5.68 3.54
C ASN A 165 -2.04 -5.67 4.03
N PHE A 166 -2.28 -5.54 5.34
CA PHE A 166 -3.62 -5.61 5.90
C PHE A 166 -4.13 -4.19 6.21
N SER A 167 -5.34 -4.12 6.76
CA SER A 167 -5.97 -2.88 7.14
C SER A 167 -5.04 -2.00 7.97
N ARG A 168 -4.96 -0.72 7.61
CA ARG A 168 -4.20 0.25 8.42
C ARG A 168 -5.08 0.90 9.49
N PHE A 169 -6.39 0.92 9.31
CA PHE A 169 -7.36 1.54 10.22
C PHE A 169 -7.90 0.60 11.31
N HIS A 170 -7.79 -0.71 11.09
CA HIS A 170 -8.34 -1.73 11.99
C HIS A 170 -7.24 -2.59 12.61
N GLY A 171 -7.52 -3.17 13.78
CA GLY A 171 -6.61 -4.13 14.42
C GLY A 171 -6.97 -5.60 14.13
N VAL A 172 -6.08 -6.53 14.48
CA VAL A 172 -6.25 -7.99 14.33
C VAL A 172 -7.42 -8.56 15.14
N CYS A 173 -7.83 -7.84 16.19
CA CYS A 173 -9.02 -8.18 16.98
C CYS A 173 -10.31 -7.58 16.42
N ASP A 174 -10.23 -6.76 15.39
CA ASP A 174 -11.35 -6.01 14.84
C ASP A 174 -12.12 -6.83 13.80
N THR A 175 -13.41 -7.04 14.03
CA THR A 175 -14.27 -7.81 13.12
C THR A 175 -14.73 -7.02 11.90
N ASN A 176 -14.51 -5.70 11.88
CA ASN A 176 -14.93 -4.86 10.74
C ASN A 176 -13.97 -4.94 9.55
N SER A 177 -12.80 -5.58 9.70
CA SER A 177 -11.83 -5.72 8.62
C SER A 177 -11.65 -7.18 8.17
N PRO A 178 -12.10 -7.57 6.97
CA PRO A 178 -11.81 -8.89 6.41
C PRO A 178 -10.32 -9.19 6.28
N THR A 179 -9.48 -8.19 5.98
CA THR A 179 -8.04 -8.41 5.83
C THR A 179 -7.37 -8.74 7.17
N GLN A 180 -7.78 -8.07 8.25
CA GLN A 180 -7.31 -8.38 9.60
C GLN A 180 -7.82 -9.72 10.11
N GLN A 181 -9.03 -10.14 9.75
CA GLN A 181 -9.54 -11.48 10.08
C GLN A 181 -8.73 -12.60 9.41
N TYR A 182 -8.23 -12.37 8.19
CA TYR A 182 -7.28 -13.30 7.56
C TYR A 182 -5.94 -13.32 8.31
N TYR A 183 -5.37 -12.15 8.63
CA TYR A 183 -4.13 -12.05 9.37
C TYR A 183 -4.21 -12.72 10.75
N ARG A 184 -5.31 -12.53 11.48
CA ARG A 184 -5.58 -13.16 12.77
C ARG A 184 -5.40 -14.67 12.72
N ARG A 185 -6.01 -15.32 11.73
CA ARG A 185 -5.92 -16.78 11.55
C ARG A 185 -4.48 -17.23 11.34
N VAL A 186 -3.70 -16.47 10.57
CA VAL A 186 -2.27 -16.79 10.36
C VAL A 186 -1.50 -16.73 11.68
N VAL A 187 -1.73 -15.69 12.50
CA VAL A 187 -1.08 -15.56 13.81
C VAL A 187 -1.50 -16.70 14.75
N GLU A 188 -2.78 -17.06 14.77
CA GLU A 188 -3.29 -18.18 15.58
C GLU A 188 -2.68 -19.52 15.17
N GLN A 189 -2.52 -19.78 13.86
CA GLN A 189 -1.86 -21.00 13.35
C GLN A 189 -0.39 -21.09 13.77
N TRP A 190 0.35 -19.98 13.65
CA TRP A 190 1.73 -19.91 14.13
C TRP A 190 1.82 -20.02 15.66
N GLY A 191 0.89 -19.42 16.41
CA GLY A 191 0.79 -19.55 17.86
C GLY A 191 0.52 -20.99 18.31
N GLU A 192 -0.34 -21.71 17.58
CA GLU A 192 -0.58 -23.13 17.81
C GLU A 192 0.67 -23.97 17.56
N LEU A 193 1.38 -23.72 16.47
CA LEU A 193 2.65 -24.39 16.17
C LEU A 193 3.71 -24.09 17.24
N ALA A 194 3.85 -22.83 17.64
CA ALA A 194 4.78 -22.42 18.68
C ALA A 194 4.51 -23.13 20.03
N ARG A 195 3.24 -23.28 20.43
CA ARG A 195 2.87 -24.07 21.62
C ARG A 195 3.21 -25.55 21.48
N LYS A 196 3.11 -26.12 20.27
CA LYS A 196 3.41 -27.53 19.99
C LYS A 196 4.90 -27.85 19.97
N GLN A 197 5.73 -26.99 19.38
CA GLN A 197 7.15 -27.32 19.12
C GLN A 197 8.17 -26.22 19.46
N GLY A 198 7.73 -25.05 19.94
CA GLY A 198 8.62 -24.03 20.50
C GLY A 198 9.21 -23.02 19.52
N ASN A 199 8.59 -22.81 18.33
CA ASN A 199 8.98 -21.72 17.43
C ASN A 199 8.92 -20.36 18.13
N PRO A 200 10.00 -19.55 18.11
CA PRO A 200 9.94 -18.18 18.62
C PRO A 200 9.11 -17.29 17.69
N LEU A 201 8.18 -16.53 18.27
CA LEU A 201 7.35 -15.57 17.56
C LEU A 201 7.69 -14.15 18.01
N VAL A 202 7.87 -13.24 17.07
CA VAL A 202 8.18 -11.83 17.33
C VAL A 202 7.25 -10.95 16.51
N TYR A 203 6.81 -9.83 17.07
CA TYR A 203 6.03 -8.84 16.32
C TYR A 203 6.90 -7.63 16.00
N ARG A 204 6.95 -7.26 14.71
CA ARG A 204 7.62 -6.05 14.24
C ARG A 204 6.58 -4.94 14.09
N GLY A 205 5.62 -5.06 13.18
CA GLY A 205 4.53 -4.08 13.04
C GLY A 205 4.95 -2.61 12.90
N TYR A 206 3.95 -1.72 12.96
CA TYR A 206 4.10 -0.27 12.73
C TYR A 206 3.21 0.50 13.70
N ASN A 207 3.74 1.53 14.36
CA ASN A 207 3.01 2.44 15.24
C ASN A 207 2.62 3.76 14.55
N TRP A 208 2.34 3.69 13.26
CA TRP A 208 1.92 4.83 12.46
C TRP A 208 1.26 4.33 11.17
N ASN A 209 0.65 5.24 10.42
CA ASN A 209 0.06 4.92 9.12
C ASN A 209 1.10 5.12 8.00
N LEU A 210 1.58 4.00 7.44
CA LEU A 210 2.62 4.01 6.39
C LEU A 210 2.20 4.66 5.06
N ALA A 211 0.91 4.80 4.82
CA ALA A 211 0.38 5.27 3.54
C ALA A 211 0.06 6.77 3.54
N GLU A 212 -0.03 7.38 4.73
CA GLU A 212 -0.43 8.77 4.95
C GLU A 212 -0.06 9.15 6.40
N ASN A 213 0.58 10.29 6.62
CA ASN A 213 1.14 10.68 7.91
C ASN A 213 0.96 12.18 8.24
N LEU A 214 -0.18 12.75 7.87
CA LEU A 214 -0.59 14.12 8.22
C LEU A 214 -1.99 14.16 8.85
N LEU A 215 -2.89 13.29 8.40
CA LEU A 215 -4.31 13.35 8.72
C LEU A 215 -4.66 12.54 9.99
N PRO A 216 -5.88 12.72 10.56
CA PRO A 216 -6.29 12.07 11.80
C PRO A 216 -6.24 10.54 11.73
N TYR A 217 -5.46 9.95 12.64
CA TYR A 217 -5.26 8.51 12.74
C TYR A 217 -5.02 8.13 14.21
N THR A 218 -5.45 6.93 14.62
CA THR A 218 -5.23 6.44 15.98
C THR A 218 -4.96 4.95 16.03
N LYS A 219 -4.05 4.55 16.91
CA LYS A 219 -3.81 3.15 17.28
C LYS A 219 -4.21 2.83 18.71
N VAL A 220 -4.89 3.74 19.42
CA VAL A 220 -5.25 3.52 20.84
C VAL A 220 -6.04 2.23 21.05
N LYS A 221 -7.15 2.03 20.32
CA LYS A 221 -7.93 0.78 20.39
C LYS A 221 -7.14 -0.40 19.83
N ILE A 222 -6.45 -0.21 18.70
CA ILE A 222 -5.62 -1.25 18.05
C ILE A 222 -4.62 -1.83 19.06
N TRP A 223 -3.77 -1.01 19.67
CA TRP A 223 -2.83 -1.48 20.69
C TRP A 223 -3.50 -1.96 21.96
N GLY A 224 -4.62 -1.35 22.31
CA GLY A 224 -5.42 -1.75 23.45
C GLY A 224 -5.95 -3.18 23.37
N GLU A 225 -6.14 -3.71 22.18
CA GLU A 225 -6.70 -5.05 21.95
C GLU A 225 -5.66 -6.05 21.44
N GLU A 226 -4.83 -5.64 20.47
CA GLU A 226 -3.92 -6.57 19.80
C GLU A 226 -2.78 -7.06 20.70
N LEU A 227 -2.26 -6.22 21.61
CA LEU A 227 -1.10 -6.59 22.41
C LEU A 227 -1.41 -7.74 23.39
N SER A 228 -2.63 -7.79 23.94
CA SER A 228 -3.09 -8.95 24.72
C SER A 228 -3.19 -10.19 23.84
N PHE A 229 -3.83 -10.07 22.67
CA PHE A 229 -3.94 -11.16 21.71
C PHE A 229 -2.57 -11.73 21.31
N TYR A 230 -1.59 -10.88 20.98
CA TYR A 230 -0.24 -11.33 20.64
C TYR A 230 0.43 -12.06 21.81
N LYS A 231 0.25 -11.58 23.05
CA LYS A 231 0.76 -12.25 24.25
C LYS A 231 0.14 -13.64 24.42
N GLU A 232 -1.16 -13.78 24.20
CA GLU A 232 -1.89 -15.06 24.24
C GLU A 232 -1.41 -16.05 23.16
N GLN A 233 -1.04 -15.54 21.98
CA GLN A 233 -0.45 -16.37 20.92
C GLN A 233 1.03 -16.72 21.15
N GLY A 234 1.65 -16.27 22.24
CA GLY A 234 3.02 -16.61 22.60
C GLY A 234 4.08 -15.73 21.92
N ILE A 235 3.71 -14.55 21.42
CA ILE A 235 4.69 -13.58 20.90
C ILE A 235 5.59 -13.11 22.05
N LEU A 236 6.90 -13.25 21.84
CA LEU A 236 7.93 -13.07 22.86
C LEU A 236 8.40 -11.61 23.01
N GLY A 237 8.32 -10.84 21.93
CA GLY A 237 8.87 -9.48 21.91
C GLY A 237 8.33 -8.64 20.77
N LEU A 238 8.54 -7.33 20.91
CA LEU A 238 8.08 -6.29 20.01
C LEU A 238 9.29 -5.52 19.45
N ASN A 239 9.31 -5.27 18.14
CA ASN A 239 10.24 -4.36 17.47
C ASN A 239 9.44 -3.42 16.55
N VAL A 240 8.78 -2.43 17.15
CA VAL A 240 7.79 -1.61 16.45
C VAL A 240 8.42 -0.36 15.86
N GLU A 241 8.24 -0.20 14.54
CA GLU A 241 8.63 1.02 13.85
C GLU A 241 7.64 2.15 14.18
N ALA A 242 8.16 3.33 14.48
CA ALA A 242 7.36 4.52 14.77
C ALA A 242 7.94 5.73 14.02
N THR A 243 7.10 6.73 13.78
CA THR A 243 7.52 8.05 13.29
C THR A 243 7.16 9.12 14.33
N LYS A 244 7.88 10.23 14.28
CA LYS A 244 7.62 11.40 15.13
C LYS A 244 6.40 12.13 14.59
N MET A 245 5.28 12.07 15.31
CA MET A 245 4.03 12.72 14.88
C MET A 245 3.08 12.92 16.08
N TRP A 246 3.50 13.71 17.06
CA TRP A 246 2.76 13.85 18.32
C TRP A 246 1.37 14.47 18.16
N SER A 247 1.15 15.28 17.12
CA SER A 247 -0.18 15.83 16.83
C SER A 247 -1.22 14.73 16.56
N VAL A 248 -0.79 13.54 16.11
CA VAL A 248 -1.65 12.41 15.75
C VAL A 248 -1.49 11.24 16.72
N LEU A 249 -0.25 10.86 17.05
CA LEU A 249 0.06 9.58 17.69
C LEU A 249 0.27 9.66 19.21
N ALA A 250 0.30 10.84 19.85
CA ALA A 250 0.72 10.95 21.25
C ALA A 250 -0.07 10.02 22.22
N ALA A 251 -1.40 9.94 22.08
CA ALA A 251 -2.21 9.01 22.86
C ALA A 251 -1.92 7.54 22.53
N SER A 252 -1.70 7.24 21.24
CA SER A 252 -1.37 5.90 20.75
C SER A 252 -0.03 5.42 21.31
N ASP A 253 0.99 6.29 21.32
CA ASP A 253 2.32 6.01 21.84
C ASP A 253 2.27 5.73 23.35
N TYR A 254 1.50 6.54 24.09
CA TYR A 254 1.31 6.32 25.53
C TYR A 254 0.67 4.97 25.82
N VAL A 255 -0.44 4.65 25.15
CA VAL A 255 -1.17 3.40 25.33
C VAL A 255 -0.30 2.21 24.91
N PHE A 256 0.39 2.30 23.78
CA PHE A 256 1.33 1.29 23.33
C PHE A 256 2.40 1.00 24.39
N MET A 257 3.10 2.03 24.90
CA MET A 257 4.18 1.81 25.86
C MET A 257 3.68 1.23 27.19
N LYS A 258 2.48 1.62 27.64
CA LYS A 258 1.87 1.06 28.84
C LYS A 258 1.45 -0.39 28.64
N MET A 259 0.76 -0.70 27.54
CA MET A 259 0.29 -2.04 27.22
C MET A 259 1.44 -3.01 26.91
N ALA A 260 2.49 -2.54 26.22
CA ALA A 260 3.69 -3.33 25.94
C ALA A 260 4.42 -3.74 27.24
N TRP A 261 4.38 -2.90 28.27
CA TRP A 261 4.88 -3.23 29.60
C TRP A 261 3.99 -4.23 30.34
N ASN A 262 2.66 -4.05 30.27
CA ASN A 262 1.68 -4.96 30.87
C ASN A 262 0.39 -4.98 30.05
N THR A 263 0.16 -6.09 29.33
CA THR A 263 -0.96 -6.27 28.40
C THR A 263 -2.31 -6.52 29.09
N GLN A 264 -2.32 -6.72 30.41
CA GLN A 264 -3.56 -6.93 31.19
C GLN A 264 -4.24 -5.62 31.60
N GLN A 265 -3.69 -4.47 31.22
CA GLN A 265 -4.29 -3.17 31.52
C GLN A 265 -5.48 -2.88 30.59
N GLU A 266 -6.44 -2.12 31.09
CA GLU A 266 -7.56 -1.64 30.28
C GLU A 266 -7.17 -0.37 29.53
N TRP A 267 -7.14 -0.43 28.20
CA TRP A 267 -6.70 0.69 27.36
C TRP A 267 -7.54 1.95 27.53
N LYS A 268 -8.85 1.83 27.84
CA LYS A 268 -9.72 2.99 28.11
C LYS A 268 -9.27 3.76 29.37
N LYS A 269 -8.87 3.04 30.42
CA LYS A 269 -8.30 3.65 31.63
C LYS A 269 -6.95 4.30 31.35
N LEU A 270 -6.14 3.70 30.47
CA LEU A 270 -4.87 4.29 30.02
C LEU A 270 -5.09 5.57 29.20
N LEU A 271 -6.07 5.58 28.30
CA LEU A 271 -6.48 6.78 27.56
C LEU A 271 -6.92 7.89 28.51
N ARG A 272 -7.79 7.57 29.48
CA ARG A 272 -8.20 8.52 30.52
C ARG A 272 -7.01 9.11 31.26
N GLN A 273 -6.10 8.24 31.73
CA GLN A 273 -4.90 8.67 32.44
C GLN A 273 -3.98 9.54 31.57
N PHE A 274 -3.86 9.24 30.28
CA PHE A 274 -3.14 10.10 29.34
C PHE A 274 -3.78 11.49 29.28
N CYS A 275 -5.10 11.56 29.09
CA CYS A 275 -5.82 12.83 29.01
C CYS A 275 -5.67 13.68 30.29
N GLU A 276 -5.77 13.07 31.46
CA GLU A 276 -5.57 13.76 32.76
C GLU A 276 -4.16 14.35 32.88
N LYS A 277 -3.13 13.57 32.50
CA LYS A 277 -1.73 13.99 32.60
C LYS A 277 -1.33 14.99 31.52
N ALA A 278 -1.85 14.84 30.30
CA ALA A 278 -1.49 15.66 29.17
C ALA A 278 -2.31 16.96 29.12
N TYR A 279 -3.56 16.96 29.56
CA TYR A 279 -4.48 18.07 29.28
C TYR A 279 -5.06 18.74 30.53
N GLY A 280 -4.79 18.20 31.73
CA GLY A 280 -5.21 18.80 32.99
C GLY A 280 -6.73 19.05 33.01
N GLY A 281 -7.13 20.31 33.16
CA GLY A 281 -8.54 20.71 33.14
C GLY A 281 -9.29 20.36 31.85
N GLY A 282 -8.59 20.22 30.71
CA GLY A 282 -9.20 19.85 29.43
C GLY A 282 -9.36 18.33 29.20
N ALA A 283 -9.02 17.49 30.19
CA ALA A 283 -8.98 16.04 30.05
C ALA A 283 -10.31 15.42 29.58
N ASP A 284 -11.43 15.85 30.15
CA ASP A 284 -12.76 15.29 29.83
C ASP A 284 -13.15 15.52 28.36
N ALA A 285 -12.86 16.71 27.83
CA ALA A 285 -13.16 17.04 26.44
C ALA A 285 -12.20 16.34 25.46
N MET A 286 -10.91 16.24 25.82
CA MET A 286 -9.94 15.51 25.01
C MET A 286 -10.15 14.00 24.98
N GLU A 287 -10.61 13.40 26.10
CA GLU A 287 -10.98 11.99 26.11
C GLU A 287 -12.15 11.73 25.15
N LYS A 288 -13.17 12.58 25.16
CA LYS A 288 -14.28 12.53 24.19
C LYS A 288 -13.79 12.68 22.75
N TYR A 289 -12.83 13.56 22.49
CA TYR A 289 -12.23 13.71 21.15
C TYR A 289 -11.52 12.42 20.70
N HIS A 290 -10.68 11.83 21.56
CA HIS A 290 -9.99 10.59 21.22
C HIS A 290 -10.96 9.43 21.00
N LEU A 291 -12.00 9.31 21.83
CA LEU A 291 -13.06 8.30 21.63
C LEU A 291 -13.83 8.54 20.33
N LEU A 292 -14.16 9.79 19.99
CA LEU A 292 -14.79 10.14 18.71
C LEU A 292 -13.93 9.72 17.50
N LEU A 293 -12.61 9.92 17.58
CA LEU A 293 -11.68 9.46 16.55
C LEU A 293 -11.60 7.94 16.48
N ILE A 294 -11.52 7.26 17.62
CA ILE A 294 -11.47 5.79 17.70
C ILE A 294 -12.72 5.17 17.09
N GLU A 295 -13.92 5.62 17.49
CA GLU A 295 -15.18 5.08 16.99
C GLU A 295 -15.35 5.35 15.48
N ARG A 296 -14.96 6.54 15.01
CA ARG A 296 -15.04 6.84 13.57
C ARG A 296 -14.11 5.98 12.74
N GLN A 297 -12.86 5.78 13.19
CA GLN A 297 -11.90 4.95 12.48
C GLN A 297 -12.27 3.46 12.54
N HIS A 298 -12.68 2.96 13.71
CA HIS A 298 -13.10 1.56 13.89
C HIS A 298 -14.35 1.22 13.06
N GLY A 299 -15.28 2.17 12.91
CA GLY A 299 -16.49 2.00 12.10
C GLY A 299 -16.28 2.20 10.60
N ALA A 300 -15.07 2.51 10.14
CA ALA A 300 -14.78 2.74 8.73
C ALA A 300 -14.84 1.42 7.93
N GLY A 301 -15.41 1.46 6.72
CA GLY A 301 -15.36 0.32 5.79
C GLY A 301 -14.07 0.24 4.97
N GLN A 302 -13.13 1.16 5.21
CA GLN A 302 -11.94 1.36 4.40
C GLN A 302 -10.76 0.56 4.94
N GLU A 303 -10.05 -0.11 4.03
CA GLU A 303 -8.89 -0.96 4.35
C GLU A 303 -7.56 -0.23 4.14
N ALA A 304 -7.44 0.49 3.02
CA ALA A 304 -6.28 1.28 2.67
C ALA A 304 -6.14 2.53 3.55
N GLY A 305 -4.93 2.80 4.04
CA GLY A 305 -4.62 3.98 4.86
C GLY A 305 -4.27 5.24 4.08
N SER A 306 -4.31 5.23 2.75
CA SER A 306 -3.88 6.37 1.92
C SER A 306 -4.87 7.54 1.93
N TYR A 307 -4.45 8.70 1.41
CA TYR A 307 -5.30 9.90 1.26
C TYR A 307 -6.68 9.60 0.68
N HIS A 308 -6.79 8.71 -0.31
CA HIS A 308 -8.02 8.42 -1.05
C HIS A 308 -9.17 7.79 -0.23
N ALA A 309 -8.95 7.48 1.05
CA ALA A 309 -9.98 6.96 1.93
C ALA A 309 -10.53 8.01 2.90
N PHE A 310 -9.79 9.10 3.16
CA PHE A 310 -10.11 10.01 4.28
C PHE A 310 -11.43 10.74 4.12
N HIS A 311 -11.81 11.15 2.90
CA HIS A 311 -13.10 11.78 2.63
C HIS A 311 -14.30 10.82 2.74
N LEU A 312 -14.05 9.51 2.81
CA LEU A 312 -15.08 8.49 3.03
C LEU A 312 -15.23 8.16 4.52
N ILE A 313 -14.20 8.43 5.31
CA ILE A 313 -14.18 8.19 6.76
C ILE A 313 -14.63 9.44 7.51
N TYR A 314 -14.16 10.61 7.08
CA TYR A 314 -14.38 11.87 7.76
C TYR A 314 -15.08 12.89 6.87
N ASP A 315 -15.85 13.77 7.51
CA ASP A 315 -16.68 14.79 6.89
C ASP A 315 -16.61 16.12 7.67
N ASP A 316 -17.17 17.19 7.11
CA ASP A 316 -17.17 18.52 7.75
C ASP A 316 -17.89 18.53 9.11
N ALA A 317 -18.90 17.69 9.30
CA ALA A 317 -19.62 17.60 10.56
C ALA A 317 -18.73 16.98 11.65
N TRP A 318 -17.98 15.92 11.32
CA TRP A 318 -16.99 15.33 12.20
C TRP A 318 -15.89 16.32 12.56
N VAL A 319 -15.35 17.05 11.58
CA VAL A 319 -14.34 18.11 11.80
C VAL A 319 -14.87 19.15 12.79
N LYS A 320 -16.10 19.64 12.59
CA LYS A 320 -16.74 20.60 13.49
C LYS A 320 -16.89 20.05 14.91
N SER A 321 -17.33 18.80 15.06
CA SER A 321 -17.45 18.15 16.37
C SER A 321 -16.09 17.98 17.06
N ALA A 322 -15.06 17.58 16.32
CA ALA A 322 -13.71 17.41 16.85
C ALA A 322 -13.12 18.76 17.30
N LEU A 323 -13.22 19.80 16.49
CA LEU A 323 -12.75 21.15 16.85
C LEU A 323 -13.50 21.71 18.06
N ALA A 324 -14.82 21.50 18.15
CA ALA A 324 -15.60 21.95 19.31
C ALA A 324 -15.14 21.29 20.63
N LEU A 325 -14.78 20.00 20.59
CA LEU A 325 -14.22 19.31 21.76
C LEU A 325 -12.84 19.86 22.13
N ILE A 326 -12.00 20.15 21.14
CA ILE A 326 -10.67 20.75 21.35
C ILE A 326 -10.80 22.18 21.90
N ASP A 327 -11.73 22.98 21.38
CA ASP A 327 -12.01 24.35 21.85
C ASP A 327 -12.52 24.34 23.30
N GLN A 328 -13.40 23.40 23.64
CA GLN A 328 -13.84 23.18 25.02
C GLN A 328 -12.64 22.83 25.92
N ALA A 329 -11.77 21.91 25.49
CA ALA A 329 -10.57 21.54 26.24
C ALA A 329 -9.65 22.74 26.49
N LEU A 330 -9.46 23.61 25.48
CA LEU A 330 -8.65 24.84 25.59
C LEU A 330 -9.25 25.83 26.62
N SER A 331 -10.58 25.95 26.64
CA SER A 331 -11.29 26.77 27.63
C SER A 331 -11.13 26.23 29.05
N ASP A 332 -11.18 24.91 29.21
CA ASP A 332 -11.11 24.26 30.53
C ASP A 332 -9.69 24.15 31.09
N ALA A 333 -8.68 24.13 30.21
CA ALA A 333 -7.26 24.08 30.53
C ALA A 333 -6.84 25.16 31.54
N LYS A 334 -6.03 24.77 32.53
CA LYS A 334 -5.62 25.66 33.63
C LYS A 334 -4.23 26.23 33.44
N THR A 335 -3.33 25.47 32.82
CA THR A 335 -1.94 25.88 32.60
C THR A 335 -1.65 26.13 31.13
N ASP A 336 -0.62 26.91 30.83
CA ASP A 336 -0.17 27.11 29.44
C ASP A 336 0.37 25.81 28.84
N GLY A 337 0.99 24.96 29.65
CA GLY A 337 1.43 23.64 29.22
C GLY A 337 0.28 22.75 28.73
N ASP A 338 -0.88 22.80 29.42
CA ASP A 338 -2.08 22.08 28.99
C ASP A 338 -2.58 22.63 27.65
N ARG A 339 -2.68 23.97 27.52
CA ARG A 339 -3.14 24.63 26.28
C ARG A 339 -2.23 24.30 25.10
N ILE A 340 -0.91 24.29 25.29
CA ILE A 340 0.06 23.92 24.26
C ILE A 340 -0.18 22.48 23.78
N ARG A 341 -0.30 21.52 24.70
CA ARG A 341 -0.49 20.10 24.34
C ARG A 341 -1.85 19.83 23.70
N ILE A 342 -2.91 20.52 24.12
CA ILE A 342 -4.22 20.47 23.46
C ILE A 342 -4.12 21.06 22.04
N GLY A 343 -3.42 22.19 21.89
CA GLY A 343 -3.19 22.83 20.60
C GLY A 343 -2.44 21.94 19.61
N PHE A 344 -1.56 21.05 20.08
CA PHE A 344 -0.90 20.07 19.20
C PHE A 344 -1.88 19.10 18.54
N SER A 345 -2.89 18.62 19.27
CA SER A 345 -3.93 17.74 18.70
C SER A 345 -4.84 18.46 17.70
N ARG A 346 -4.89 19.80 17.73
CA ARG A 346 -5.66 20.59 16.76
C ARG A 346 -5.11 20.48 15.33
N HIS A 347 -3.80 20.37 15.19
CA HIS A 347 -3.12 20.37 13.89
C HIS A 347 -3.66 19.30 12.92
N ASN A 348 -3.89 18.08 13.38
CA ASN A 348 -4.38 17.01 12.52
C ASN A 348 -5.82 17.26 12.03
N VAL A 349 -6.66 17.87 12.86
CA VAL A 349 -8.06 18.16 12.54
C VAL A 349 -8.17 19.33 11.56
N GLU A 350 -7.33 20.36 11.73
CA GLU A 350 -7.21 21.46 10.77
C GLU A 350 -6.63 20.97 9.43
N ALA A 351 -5.63 20.08 9.44
CA ALA A 351 -5.12 19.45 8.24
C ALA A 351 -6.21 18.66 7.50
N LEU A 352 -7.05 17.92 8.23
CA LEU A 352 -8.21 17.24 7.64
C LEU A 352 -9.20 18.21 7.01
N GLN A 353 -9.49 19.34 7.68
CA GLN A 353 -10.38 20.35 7.12
C GLN A 353 -9.85 20.88 5.77
N LEU A 354 -8.57 21.20 5.72
CA LEU A 354 -7.90 21.65 4.48
C LEU A 354 -7.92 20.55 3.41
N TYR A 355 -7.71 19.29 3.80
CA TYR A 355 -7.77 18.15 2.89
C TYR A 355 -9.19 17.96 2.31
N LEU A 356 -10.24 18.06 3.12
CA LEU A 356 -11.63 17.95 2.63
C LEU A 356 -11.99 19.09 1.68
N GLN A 357 -11.50 20.31 1.94
CA GLN A 357 -11.65 21.45 1.02
C GLN A 357 -10.92 21.23 -0.31
N TYR A 358 -9.66 20.79 -0.24
CA TYR A 358 -8.87 20.36 -1.40
C TYR A 358 -9.65 19.30 -2.20
N PHE A 359 -10.10 18.24 -1.52
CA PHE A 359 -10.79 17.12 -2.14
C PHE A 359 -12.08 17.58 -2.81
N LYS A 360 -12.92 18.38 -2.13
CA LYS A 360 -14.14 18.95 -2.71
C LYS A 360 -13.86 19.75 -3.99
N ALA A 361 -12.82 20.58 -3.99
CA ALA A 361 -12.43 21.33 -5.20
C ALA A 361 -12.02 20.39 -6.35
N THR A 362 -11.42 19.23 -6.06
CA THR A 362 -11.13 18.22 -7.10
C THR A 362 -12.42 17.69 -7.74
N GLN A 363 -13.45 17.41 -6.94
CA GLN A 363 -14.74 16.89 -7.41
C GLN A 363 -15.49 17.91 -8.29
N GLU A 364 -15.28 19.20 -7.99
CA GLU A 364 -15.89 20.32 -8.72
C GLU A 364 -15.11 20.69 -10.00
N PHE A 365 -13.89 20.15 -10.16
CA PHE A 365 -12.91 20.49 -11.21
C PHE A 365 -12.45 21.96 -11.15
N ASP A 366 -12.43 22.58 -9.96
CA ASP A 366 -11.87 23.92 -9.74
C ASP A 366 -10.38 23.81 -9.40
N PHE A 367 -9.55 23.59 -10.43
CA PHE A 367 -8.10 23.40 -10.22
C PHE A 367 -7.35 24.60 -9.61
N PRO A 368 -7.74 25.87 -9.86
CA PRO A 368 -7.24 26.98 -9.05
C PRO A 368 -7.52 26.82 -7.55
N ALA A 369 -8.71 26.38 -7.15
CA ALA A 369 -9.01 26.06 -5.75
C ALA A 369 -8.26 24.81 -5.26
N VAL A 370 -8.10 23.78 -6.10
CA VAL A 370 -7.28 22.60 -5.79
C VAL A 370 -5.84 23.01 -5.46
N LYS A 371 -5.22 23.88 -6.27
CA LYS A 371 -3.86 24.40 -6.02
C LYS A 371 -3.79 25.17 -4.70
N ARG A 372 -4.73 26.06 -4.44
CA ARG A 372 -4.79 26.80 -3.15
C ARG A 372 -4.94 25.85 -1.96
N GLY A 373 -5.77 24.80 -2.08
CA GLY A 373 -5.94 23.80 -1.02
C GLY A 373 -4.68 22.97 -0.77
N TYR A 374 -3.99 22.55 -1.83
CA TYR A 374 -2.69 21.86 -1.72
C TYR A 374 -1.63 22.75 -1.05
N ASP A 375 -1.51 24.00 -1.49
CA ASP A 375 -0.55 24.95 -0.90
C ASP A 375 -0.86 25.23 0.57
N ALA A 376 -2.15 25.30 0.92
CA ALA A 376 -2.58 25.48 2.31
C ALA A 376 -2.21 24.26 3.18
N LEU A 377 -2.34 23.03 2.67
CA LEU A 377 -1.89 21.82 3.37
C LEU A 377 -0.37 21.84 3.63
N ILE A 378 0.42 22.21 2.62
CA ILE A 378 1.88 22.32 2.75
C ILE A 378 2.24 23.40 3.77
N ALA A 379 1.66 24.60 3.65
CA ALA A 379 1.92 25.70 4.58
C ALA A 379 1.49 25.36 6.03
N HIS A 380 0.40 24.61 6.20
CA HIS A 380 -0.03 24.12 7.51
C HIS A 380 0.97 23.15 8.13
N TRP A 381 1.47 22.19 7.35
CA TRP A 381 2.53 21.29 7.79
C TRP A 381 3.82 22.07 8.14
N GLU A 382 4.25 23.01 7.30
CA GLU A 382 5.46 23.82 7.53
C GLU A 382 5.35 24.62 8.85
N LYS A 383 4.19 25.24 9.09
CA LYS A 383 3.91 25.96 10.33
C LYS A 383 4.03 25.04 11.55
N ALA A 384 3.46 23.84 11.50
CA ALA A 384 3.54 22.87 12.59
C ALA A 384 4.99 22.38 12.81
N TYR A 385 5.73 22.14 11.71
CA TYR A 385 7.12 21.73 11.75
C TYR A 385 8.04 22.79 12.37
N VAL A 386 7.86 24.07 12.00
CA VAL A 386 8.59 25.21 12.58
C VAL A 386 8.24 25.39 14.05
N GLN A 387 6.98 25.16 14.43
CA GLN A 387 6.56 25.22 15.84
C GLN A 387 7.28 24.17 16.67
N ASN A 388 7.32 22.92 16.20
CA ASN A 388 8.11 21.82 16.77
C ASN A 388 8.12 20.64 15.78
N SER A 389 9.31 20.20 15.37
CA SER A 389 9.49 19.14 14.38
C SER A 389 9.03 17.75 14.84
N ASP A 390 8.78 17.54 16.13
CA ASP A 390 8.20 16.29 16.63
C ASP A 390 6.65 16.24 16.51
N LEU A 391 5.99 17.34 16.11
CA LEU A 391 4.53 17.42 15.99
C LEU A 391 3.98 16.71 14.76
N VAL A 392 4.71 16.76 13.65
CA VAL A 392 4.28 16.28 12.34
C VAL A 392 5.36 15.39 11.76
N ALA A 393 4.96 14.42 10.95
CA ALA A 393 5.90 13.50 10.32
C ALA A 393 6.77 14.22 9.27
N ASN A 394 8.06 13.90 9.23
CA ASN A 394 9.01 14.48 8.29
C ASN A 394 8.74 14.05 6.84
N GLU A 395 8.09 12.90 6.66
CA GLU A 395 7.84 12.31 5.36
C GLU A 395 6.57 12.85 4.70
N ALA A 396 5.71 13.57 5.44
CA ALA A 396 4.43 14.07 4.92
C ALA A 396 4.55 14.94 3.65
N PRO A 397 5.50 15.89 3.54
CA PRO A 397 5.71 16.63 2.28
C PRO A 397 6.12 15.73 1.12
N GLN A 398 6.92 14.69 1.39
CA GLN A 398 7.32 13.74 0.35
C GLN A 398 6.13 12.92 -0.15
N TYR A 399 5.18 12.58 0.73
CA TYR A 399 3.97 11.85 0.36
C TYR A 399 3.00 12.74 -0.40
N MET A 400 2.77 13.98 0.06
CA MET A 400 1.97 14.96 -0.68
C MET A 400 2.55 15.22 -2.07
N LYS A 401 3.88 15.38 -2.17
CA LYS A 401 4.60 15.48 -3.43
C LYS A 401 4.39 14.25 -4.32
N ARG A 402 4.56 13.06 -3.76
CA ARG A 402 4.48 11.80 -4.51
C ARG A 402 3.07 11.50 -5.02
N PHE A 403 2.03 11.80 -4.22
CA PHE A 403 0.68 11.34 -4.49
C PHE A 403 -0.28 12.44 -4.95
N LEU A 404 -0.04 13.71 -4.61
CA LEU A 404 -0.97 14.81 -4.90
C LEU A 404 -0.39 15.80 -5.93
N GLU A 405 0.87 16.23 -5.79
CA GLU A 405 1.45 17.38 -6.51
C GLU A 405 1.23 17.33 -8.02
N LYS A 406 1.60 16.23 -8.68
CA LYS A 406 1.46 16.15 -10.15
C LYS A 406 0.02 16.31 -10.63
N PHE A 407 -0.94 15.69 -9.94
CA PHE A 407 -2.36 15.87 -10.27
C PHE A 407 -2.80 17.34 -10.12
N VAL A 408 -2.27 18.04 -9.11
CA VAL A 408 -2.57 19.45 -8.87
C VAL A 408 -1.96 20.33 -9.95
N GLU A 409 -0.68 20.16 -10.24
CA GLU A 409 0.06 20.99 -11.20
C GLU A 409 -0.43 20.77 -12.63
N GLU A 410 -0.49 19.51 -13.07
CA GLU A 410 -0.91 19.18 -14.43
C GLU A 410 -2.42 19.40 -14.62
N GLY A 411 -3.22 19.12 -13.59
CA GLY A 411 -4.65 19.44 -13.62
C GLY A 411 -4.91 20.94 -13.76
N LEU A 412 -4.14 21.79 -13.07
CA LEU A 412 -4.20 23.24 -13.25
C LEU A 412 -3.74 23.67 -14.65
N LEU A 413 -2.65 23.09 -15.15
CA LEU A 413 -2.11 23.36 -16.48
C LEU A 413 -3.16 23.08 -17.58
N TYR A 414 -3.76 21.89 -17.58
CA TYR A 414 -4.70 21.47 -18.64
C TYR A 414 -6.12 22.02 -18.45
N SER A 415 -6.41 22.70 -17.35
CA SER A 415 -7.69 23.36 -17.09
C SER A 415 -7.64 24.89 -17.27
N SER A 416 -6.46 25.47 -17.43
CA SER A 416 -6.23 26.92 -17.50
C SER A 416 -5.53 27.32 -18.81
N GLU A 417 -5.66 28.59 -19.20
CA GLU A 417 -5.08 29.12 -20.43
C GLU A 417 -3.57 28.76 -20.55
N PRO A 418 -3.10 28.28 -21.73
CA PRO A 418 -3.79 28.27 -23.02
C PRO A 418 -4.72 27.07 -23.24
N TYR A 419 -4.89 26.20 -22.25
CA TYR A 419 -5.83 25.08 -22.27
C TYR A 419 -7.15 25.46 -21.61
N LYS A 420 -8.17 24.62 -21.77
CA LYS A 420 -9.41 24.71 -21.00
C LYS A 420 -10.16 23.38 -20.99
N ILE A 421 -10.89 23.13 -19.90
CA ILE A 421 -11.79 21.98 -19.81
C ILE A 421 -12.92 22.12 -20.84
N VAL A 422 -13.17 21.04 -21.57
CA VAL A 422 -14.26 20.92 -22.55
C VAL A 422 -15.39 20.08 -21.98
N LEU A 423 -15.05 18.91 -21.43
CA LEU A 423 -16.01 17.98 -20.83
C LEU A 423 -15.42 17.31 -19.60
N LYS A 424 -16.20 17.16 -18.55
CA LYS A 424 -15.84 16.41 -17.34
C LYS A 424 -16.23 14.95 -17.56
N ILE A 425 -15.33 14.00 -17.28
CA ILE A 425 -15.70 12.58 -17.24
C ILE A 425 -16.52 12.38 -15.95
N PRO A 426 -17.72 11.78 -16.02
CA PRO A 426 -18.56 11.59 -14.85
C PRO A 426 -17.91 10.62 -13.86
N ASP A 427 -18.21 10.79 -12.58
CA ASP A 427 -17.71 9.92 -11.50
C ASP A 427 -18.13 8.47 -11.68
N GLU A 428 -19.41 8.25 -12.03
CA GLU A 428 -19.98 6.93 -12.22
C GLU A 428 -19.89 6.48 -13.68
N LEU A 429 -19.14 5.41 -13.94
CA LEU A 429 -18.86 4.88 -15.28
C LEU A 429 -19.28 3.41 -15.41
N PRO A 430 -19.82 2.98 -16.58
CA PRO A 430 -19.85 1.57 -16.97
C PRO A 430 -18.46 0.95 -16.82
N THR A 431 -18.40 -0.16 -16.09
CA THR A 431 -17.19 -0.81 -15.58
C THR A 431 -17.26 -2.32 -15.82
N GLN A 432 -16.22 -2.88 -16.43
CA GLN A 432 -16.08 -4.32 -16.64
C GLN A 432 -14.72 -4.80 -16.13
N PHE A 433 -14.74 -5.76 -15.21
CA PHE A 433 -13.53 -6.41 -14.72
C PHE A 433 -13.01 -7.45 -15.74
N ASP A 434 -11.71 -7.42 -15.95
CA ASP A 434 -11.00 -8.23 -16.94
C ASP A 434 -9.76 -8.86 -16.29
N GLY A 435 -10.00 -9.79 -15.37
CA GLY A 435 -8.94 -10.42 -14.57
C GLY A 435 -7.89 -11.19 -15.38
N LYS A 436 -8.21 -11.55 -16.63
CA LYS A 436 -7.31 -12.28 -17.55
C LYS A 436 -6.71 -11.39 -18.65
N ILE A 437 -7.11 -10.12 -18.72
CA ILE A 437 -6.65 -9.14 -19.72
C ILE A 437 -6.95 -9.65 -21.15
N ILE A 438 -8.20 -10.09 -21.37
CA ILE A 438 -8.69 -10.60 -22.67
C ILE A 438 -9.78 -9.70 -23.28
N GLY A 439 -10.09 -8.57 -22.64
CA GLY A 439 -11.19 -7.69 -23.05
C GLY A 439 -10.95 -6.93 -24.36
N HIS A 440 -9.69 -6.79 -24.77
CA HIS A 440 -9.33 -6.27 -26.08
C HIS A 440 -9.13 -7.44 -27.04
N GLY A 441 -9.79 -7.39 -28.21
CA GLY A 441 -9.77 -8.49 -29.17
C GLY A 441 -10.49 -9.73 -28.65
N GLU A 442 -10.19 -10.88 -29.24
CA GLU A 442 -10.73 -12.22 -28.86
C GLU A 442 -12.27 -12.30 -28.82
N GLY A 443 -12.96 -11.41 -29.52
CA GLY A 443 -14.43 -11.35 -29.60
C GLY A 443 -15.11 -10.69 -28.40
N TYR A 444 -14.36 -10.13 -27.46
CA TYR A 444 -14.90 -9.27 -26.39
C TYR A 444 -14.97 -7.80 -26.81
N ASP A 445 -13.92 -7.33 -27.48
CA ASP A 445 -13.85 -6.04 -28.18
C ASP A 445 -14.38 -4.83 -27.36
N TYR A 446 -14.01 -4.75 -26.08
CA TYR A 446 -14.52 -3.77 -25.12
C TYR A 446 -14.26 -2.30 -25.51
N GLU A 447 -13.29 -2.06 -26.39
CA GLU A 447 -12.96 -0.75 -26.94
C GLU A 447 -13.90 -0.28 -28.05
N LEU A 448 -14.66 -1.18 -28.68
CA LEU A 448 -15.40 -0.86 -29.90
C LEU A 448 -16.77 -0.20 -29.61
N PRO A 449 -17.24 0.74 -30.45
CA PRO A 449 -18.54 1.40 -30.28
C PRO A 449 -19.75 0.46 -30.20
N GLN A 450 -19.73 -0.63 -30.95
CA GLN A 450 -20.81 -1.61 -31.06
C GLN A 450 -20.96 -2.52 -29.84
N THR A 451 -19.95 -2.61 -28.98
CA THR A 451 -20.00 -3.47 -27.80
C THR A 451 -21.09 -2.96 -26.86
N ASP A 452 -22.01 -3.83 -26.43
CA ASP A 452 -23.10 -3.46 -25.54
C ASP A 452 -22.61 -3.39 -24.09
N ASP A 453 -22.57 -2.18 -23.52
CA ASP A 453 -22.22 -1.90 -22.13
C ASP A 453 -23.44 -1.70 -21.22
N SER A 454 -24.67 -1.94 -21.71
CA SER A 454 -25.90 -1.68 -20.93
C SER A 454 -26.01 -2.50 -19.64
N ASN A 455 -25.42 -3.69 -19.62
CA ASN A 455 -25.40 -4.60 -18.47
C ASN A 455 -24.11 -4.52 -17.64
N TRP A 456 -23.18 -3.63 -17.98
CA TRP A 456 -21.96 -3.45 -17.20
C TRP A 456 -22.29 -2.85 -15.84
N GLN A 457 -21.51 -3.23 -14.82
CA GLN A 457 -21.61 -2.61 -13.51
C GLN A 457 -21.27 -1.12 -13.64
N LYS A 458 -21.95 -0.26 -12.89
CA LYS A 458 -21.52 1.12 -12.73
C LYS A 458 -20.69 1.27 -11.46
N THR A 459 -19.51 1.87 -11.56
CA THR A 459 -18.67 2.18 -10.40
C THR A 459 -18.29 3.64 -10.37
N ARG A 460 -18.23 4.20 -9.16
CA ARG A 460 -17.67 5.52 -8.89
C ARG A 460 -16.16 5.44 -8.90
N THR A 461 -15.52 6.43 -9.49
CA THR A 461 -14.09 6.40 -9.83
C THR A 461 -13.26 7.40 -9.04
N TYR A 462 -13.85 8.47 -8.52
CA TYR A 462 -13.07 9.47 -7.79
C TYR A 462 -13.77 10.03 -6.56
N SER A 463 -15.09 9.89 -6.43
CA SER A 463 -15.79 10.22 -5.18
C SER A 463 -15.79 9.05 -4.19
N SER A 464 -15.51 7.84 -4.68
CA SER A 464 -15.48 6.60 -3.90
C SER A 464 -14.31 5.71 -4.33
N ASN A 465 -14.07 4.65 -3.57
CA ASN A 465 -13.06 3.63 -3.87
C ASN A 465 -13.72 2.25 -3.94
N TRP A 466 -12.98 1.23 -4.37
CA TRP A 466 -13.53 -0.13 -4.47
C TRP A 466 -13.90 -0.73 -3.12
N ALA A 467 -13.18 -0.43 -2.04
CA ALA A 467 -13.53 -0.89 -0.70
C ALA A 467 -14.93 -0.42 -0.28
N ALA A 468 -15.22 0.87 -0.42
CA ALA A 468 -16.53 1.45 -0.10
C ALA A 468 -17.66 0.94 -1.02
N GLN A 469 -17.32 0.40 -2.18
CA GLN A 469 -18.26 -0.16 -3.15
C GLN A 469 -18.39 -1.69 -3.05
N GLY A 470 -17.74 -2.34 -2.07
CA GLY A 470 -17.79 -3.80 -1.90
C GLY A 470 -16.92 -4.59 -2.89
N LEU A 471 -15.97 -3.93 -3.55
CA LEU A 471 -15.14 -4.47 -4.64
C LEU A 471 -13.67 -4.67 -4.22
N ALA A 472 -13.34 -4.53 -2.93
CA ALA A 472 -11.96 -4.68 -2.44
C ALA A 472 -11.40 -6.11 -2.51
N THR A 473 -12.26 -7.12 -2.60
CA THR A 473 -11.85 -8.54 -2.63
C THR A 473 -12.04 -9.13 -4.02
N GLY A 474 -11.19 -10.09 -4.41
CA GLY A 474 -11.29 -10.80 -5.69
C GLY A 474 -10.74 -10.06 -6.92
N HIS A 475 -10.63 -8.74 -6.85
CA HIS A 475 -10.01 -7.92 -7.90
C HIS A 475 -8.67 -7.39 -7.39
N ARG A 476 -7.58 -8.15 -7.59
CA ARG A 476 -6.21 -7.76 -7.17
C ARG A 476 -5.22 -7.70 -8.33
N SER A 477 -5.48 -8.44 -9.40
CA SER A 477 -4.68 -8.50 -10.63
C SER A 477 -5.57 -8.32 -11.87
N GLY A 478 -4.94 -8.22 -13.04
CA GLY A 478 -5.61 -8.08 -14.32
C GLY A 478 -5.91 -6.63 -14.70
N ALA A 479 -7.00 -6.42 -15.43
CA ALA A 479 -7.42 -5.13 -15.92
C ALA A 479 -8.87 -4.80 -15.52
N VAL A 480 -9.23 -3.53 -15.62
CA VAL A 480 -10.59 -3.03 -15.53
C VAL A 480 -10.85 -2.04 -16.66
N TRP A 481 -12.02 -2.14 -17.28
CA TRP A 481 -12.44 -1.33 -18.41
C TRP A 481 -13.51 -0.33 -17.99
N TYR A 482 -13.40 0.89 -18.52
CA TYR A 482 -14.36 1.96 -18.36
C TYR A 482 -14.76 2.51 -19.73
N ARG A 483 -16.03 2.87 -19.90
CA ARG A 483 -16.56 3.41 -21.17
C ARG A 483 -17.35 4.69 -20.94
N PHE A 484 -17.12 5.68 -21.78
CA PHE A 484 -17.79 6.98 -21.73
C PHE A 484 -18.19 7.45 -23.13
N LYS A 485 -19.49 7.54 -23.38
CA LYS A 485 -20.06 8.06 -24.63
C LYS A 485 -20.34 9.56 -24.48
N PHE A 486 -19.92 10.38 -25.44
CA PHE A 486 -20.05 11.84 -25.37
C PHE A 486 -20.16 12.50 -26.74
N LYS A 487 -20.66 13.75 -26.76
CA LYS A 487 -20.62 14.66 -27.91
C LYS A 487 -19.85 15.91 -27.53
N LEU A 488 -19.05 16.43 -28.46
CA LEU A 488 -18.31 17.66 -28.23
C LEU A 488 -19.22 18.90 -28.42
N PRO A 489 -19.02 19.97 -27.64
CA PRO A 489 -19.60 21.27 -27.94
C PRO A 489 -19.12 21.81 -29.29
N GLU A 490 -19.97 22.54 -30.01
CA GLU A 490 -19.61 23.11 -31.33
C GLU A 490 -18.43 24.10 -31.22
N GLU A 491 -18.24 24.76 -30.06
CA GLU A 491 -17.16 25.74 -29.87
C GLU A 491 -15.74 25.16 -29.94
N VAL A 492 -15.59 23.84 -29.91
CA VAL A 492 -14.30 23.14 -30.02
C VAL A 492 -14.14 22.37 -31.33
N LYS A 493 -15.04 22.59 -32.29
CA LYS A 493 -14.92 22.02 -33.64
C LYS A 493 -13.57 22.35 -34.27
N ASP A 494 -12.95 21.32 -34.85
CA ASP A 494 -11.64 21.36 -35.51
C ASP A 494 -10.49 21.84 -34.59
N LYS A 495 -10.70 21.91 -33.27
CA LYS A 495 -9.64 22.22 -32.29
C LYS A 495 -9.04 20.93 -31.73
N PRO A 496 -7.74 20.93 -31.37
CA PRO A 496 -7.14 19.78 -30.70
C PRO A 496 -7.90 19.41 -29.43
N ILE A 497 -8.07 18.10 -29.22
CA ILE A 497 -8.75 17.54 -28.05
C ILE A 497 -7.80 16.60 -27.33
N GLY A 498 -7.56 16.87 -26.06
CA GLY A 498 -6.79 16.02 -25.16
C GLY A 498 -7.66 15.38 -24.08
N LEU A 499 -7.23 14.25 -23.55
CA LEU A 499 -7.72 13.66 -22.30
C LEU A 499 -6.68 13.90 -21.21
N PHE A 500 -7.10 14.50 -20.10
CA PHE A 500 -6.36 14.45 -18.84
C PHE A 500 -6.93 13.32 -17.99
N ALA A 501 -6.15 12.25 -17.85
CA ALA A 501 -6.44 11.15 -16.93
C ALA A 501 -5.80 11.47 -15.57
N GLY A 502 -6.60 11.94 -14.61
CA GLY A 502 -6.07 12.56 -13.39
C GLY A 502 -5.35 11.62 -12.43
N GLY A 503 -5.60 10.31 -12.51
CA GLY A 503 -4.91 9.31 -11.72
C GLY A 503 -5.61 7.96 -11.72
N PHE A 504 -4.79 6.92 -11.72
CA PHE A 504 -5.20 5.52 -11.83
C PHE A 504 -4.15 4.63 -11.15
N GLU A 505 -4.49 3.36 -10.91
CA GLU A 505 -3.64 2.46 -10.13
C GLU A 505 -2.29 2.13 -10.77
N ASP A 506 -2.17 1.93 -12.08
CA ASP A 506 -0.84 1.63 -12.63
C ASP A 506 -0.65 2.05 -14.08
N GLU A 507 -1.24 1.32 -15.02
CA GLU A 507 -1.17 1.66 -16.45
C GLU A 507 -2.56 1.92 -17.00
N MET A 508 -2.75 3.02 -17.71
CA MET A 508 -3.96 3.29 -18.47
C MET A 508 -3.68 3.19 -19.97
N ARG A 509 -4.51 2.42 -20.67
CA ARG A 509 -4.59 2.41 -22.14
C ARG A 509 -5.89 3.05 -22.58
N VAL A 510 -5.82 3.82 -23.67
CA VAL A 510 -6.93 4.65 -24.12
C VAL A 510 -7.24 4.38 -25.58
N TRP A 511 -8.53 4.27 -25.88
CA TRP A 511 -9.07 4.20 -27.24
C TRP A 511 -10.13 5.28 -27.42
N ILE A 512 -10.21 5.83 -28.62
CA ILE A 512 -11.30 6.67 -29.07
C ILE A 512 -11.96 6.02 -30.27
N ASN A 513 -13.26 5.77 -30.21
CA ASN A 513 -14.03 5.15 -31.29
C ASN A 513 -13.42 3.83 -31.80
N GLY A 514 -12.88 3.00 -30.89
CA GLY A 514 -12.21 1.75 -31.23
C GLY A 514 -10.75 1.88 -31.68
N LYS A 515 -10.24 3.09 -31.94
CA LYS A 515 -8.85 3.31 -32.34
C LYS A 515 -7.95 3.51 -31.12
N LEU A 516 -6.91 2.69 -30.99
CA LEU A 516 -5.91 2.82 -29.93
C LEU A 516 -5.21 4.18 -30.02
N ILE A 517 -5.20 4.90 -28.91
CA ILE A 517 -4.43 6.13 -28.74
C ILE A 517 -3.03 5.82 -28.26
N GLY A 518 -2.91 5.07 -27.16
CA GLY A 518 -1.64 4.60 -26.59
C GLY A 518 -1.77 4.20 -25.12
N THR A 519 -0.63 4.16 -24.42
CA THR A 519 -0.54 3.85 -22.98
C THR A 519 0.09 5.00 -22.19
N SER A 520 -0.25 5.10 -20.91
CA SER A 520 0.48 5.95 -19.95
C SER A 520 1.86 5.39 -19.58
N GLY A 521 2.08 4.08 -19.79
CA GLY A 521 3.09 3.32 -19.05
C GLY A 521 2.74 3.21 -17.56
N ARG A 522 3.55 2.47 -16.79
CA ARG A 522 3.32 2.23 -15.34
C ARG A 522 3.58 3.49 -14.52
N ARG A 523 2.56 4.01 -13.83
CA ARG A 523 2.63 5.24 -13.01
C ARG A 523 1.49 5.35 -11.98
N PHE A 524 1.54 4.58 -10.89
CA PHE A 524 0.55 4.67 -9.81
C PHE A 524 0.25 6.11 -9.36
N SER A 525 -1.05 6.45 -9.33
CA SER A 525 -1.65 7.72 -8.89
C SER A 525 -1.19 8.99 -9.63
N ASN A 526 -0.28 8.90 -10.60
CA ASN A 526 0.15 10.06 -11.37
C ASN A 526 -0.75 10.25 -12.60
N PRO A 527 -0.98 11.51 -13.00
CA PRO A 527 -1.73 11.79 -14.21
C PRO A 527 -1.03 11.32 -15.50
N ALA A 528 -1.82 11.27 -16.56
CA ALA A 528 -1.37 11.11 -17.93
C ALA A 528 -2.28 11.86 -18.91
N GLU A 529 -1.69 12.35 -19.99
CA GLU A 529 -2.31 13.13 -21.04
C GLU A 529 -2.29 12.38 -22.37
N PHE A 530 -3.41 12.37 -23.10
CA PHE A 530 -3.53 11.66 -24.37
C PHE A 530 -4.10 12.59 -25.44
N ASP A 531 -3.48 12.62 -26.63
CA ASP A 531 -4.00 13.35 -27.79
C ASP A 531 -5.09 12.51 -28.47
N LEU A 532 -6.33 12.97 -28.39
CA LEU A 532 -7.47 12.30 -29.00
C LEU A 532 -7.77 12.83 -30.41
N THR A 533 -7.15 13.93 -30.82
CA THR A 533 -7.54 14.78 -31.96
C THR A 533 -7.84 13.99 -33.24
N ASP A 534 -6.98 13.05 -33.64
CA ASP A 534 -7.11 12.32 -34.91
C ASP A 534 -8.15 11.18 -34.89
N GLY A 535 -8.75 10.89 -33.74
CA GLY A 535 -9.79 9.87 -33.60
C GLY A 535 -11.16 10.43 -33.20
N ILE A 536 -11.27 11.74 -33.00
CA ILE A 536 -12.51 12.43 -32.66
C ILE A 536 -13.41 12.57 -33.90
N ASN A 537 -14.69 12.26 -33.71
CA ASN A 537 -15.78 12.63 -34.60
C ASN A 537 -16.41 13.94 -34.10
N TYR A 538 -16.00 15.09 -34.65
CA TYR A 538 -16.51 16.41 -34.23
C TYR A 538 -18.01 16.60 -34.52
N GLY A 539 -18.57 15.89 -35.49
CA GLY A 539 -19.97 16.02 -35.89
C GLY A 539 -20.94 15.03 -35.23
N GLY A 540 -20.44 14.16 -34.33
CA GLY A 540 -21.21 13.03 -33.85
C GLY A 540 -20.88 12.59 -32.42
N GLU A 541 -21.43 11.44 -32.05
CA GLU A 541 -21.11 10.78 -30.78
C GLU A 541 -19.74 10.10 -30.88
N ASN A 542 -19.01 10.15 -29.76
CA ASN A 542 -17.72 9.53 -29.56
C ASN A 542 -17.79 8.55 -28.39
N LEU A 543 -17.01 7.48 -28.46
CA LEU A 543 -16.76 6.56 -27.35
C LEU A 543 -15.31 6.69 -26.90
N LEU A 544 -15.10 7.09 -25.65
CA LEU A 544 -13.84 6.92 -24.95
C LEU A 544 -13.86 5.60 -24.18
N ALA A 545 -12.96 4.69 -24.51
CA ALA A 545 -12.72 3.47 -23.74
C ALA A 545 -11.36 3.55 -23.04
N MET A 546 -11.34 3.23 -21.74
CA MET A 546 -10.16 3.29 -20.89
C MET A 546 -9.96 1.94 -20.21
N GLN A 547 -8.79 1.34 -20.40
CA GLN A 547 -8.39 0.12 -19.69
C GLN A 547 -7.34 0.50 -18.64
N VAL A 548 -7.59 0.21 -17.37
CA VAL A 548 -6.59 0.30 -16.32
C VAL A 548 -6.05 -1.09 -16.03
N ILE A 549 -4.76 -1.30 -16.30
CA ILE A 549 -4.05 -2.56 -16.08
C ILE A 549 -3.21 -2.45 -14.81
N ARG A 550 -3.35 -3.43 -13.93
CA ARG A 550 -2.55 -3.56 -12.71
C ARG A 550 -1.32 -4.41 -12.98
N ASN A 551 -0.26 -3.78 -13.49
CA ASN A 551 1.02 -4.46 -13.71
C ASN A 551 1.92 -4.43 -12.46
N SER A 552 1.72 -3.45 -11.59
CA SER A 552 2.34 -3.38 -10.28
C SER A 552 1.68 -4.38 -9.36
N VAL A 553 2.54 -5.13 -8.70
CA VAL A 553 2.18 -6.18 -7.75
C VAL A 553 2.02 -5.63 -6.31
N ALA A 554 2.23 -4.32 -6.12
CA ALA A 554 2.08 -3.59 -4.86
C ALA A 554 1.01 -2.49 -4.96
N ASN A 555 -0.23 -2.86 -5.30
CA ASN A 555 -1.37 -1.93 -5.32
C ASN A 555 -2.01 -1.79 -3.94
N GLU A 556 -2.49 -0.59 -3.64
CA GLU A 556 -3.16 -0.25 -2.39
C GLU A 556 -4.54 -0.95 -2.29
N ILE A 557 -4.92 -1.35 -1.08
CA ILE A 557 -6.06 -2.28 -0.88
C ILE A 557 -7.38 -1.58 -1.15
N GLY A 558 -8.06 -1.96 -2.23
CA GLY A 558 -9.42 -1.51 -2.51
C GLY A 558 -9.51 -0.04 -2.93
N LEU A 559 -8.46 0.53 -3.53
CA LEU A 559 -8.46 1.88 -4.10
C LEU A 559 -9.33 1.91 -5.39
N GLY A 560 -8.97 1.07 -6.37
CA GLY A 560 -9.72 0.88 -7.62
C GLY A 560 -9.11 1.56 -8.83
N GLY A 561 -9.51 1.15 -10.05
CA GLY A 561 -8.81 1.45 -11.31
C GLY A 561 -8.50 2.92 -11.54
N ILE A 562 -9.51 3.73 -11.85
CA ILE A 562 -9.41 5.20 -11.85
C ILE A 562 -9.64 5.67 -10.40
N ILE A 563 -8.86 6.67 -9.94
CA ILE A 563 -8.88 7.14 -8.54
C ILE A 563 -8.94 8.67 -8.39
N ARG A 564 -8.97 9.40 -9.50
CA ARG A 564 -9.00 10.87 -9.54
C ARG A 564 -9.85 11.35 -10.71
N PRO A 565 -10.42 12.56 -10.64
CA PRO A 565 -11.21 13.13 -11.73
C PRO A 565 -10.44 13.21 -13.04
N CYS A 566 -11.10 12.83 -14.13
CA CYS A 566 -10.58 12.92 -15.50
C CYS A 566 -11.43 13.87 -16.33
N PHE A 567 -10.85 14.55 -17.31
CA PHE A 567 -11.59 15.47 -18.17
C PHE A 567 -10.98 15.57 -19.57
N LEU A 568 -11.80 15.95 -20.54
CA LEU A 568 -11.35 16.36 -21.86
C LEU A 568 -11.04 17.85 -21.86
N PHE A 569 -9.97 18.23 -22.54
CA PHE A 569 -9.53 19.62 -22.67
C PHE A 569 -9.21 19.97 -24.13
N THR A 570 -9.15 21.26 -24.41
CA THR A 570 -8.69 21.80 -25.70
C THR A 570 -7.63 22.88 -25.46
N GLY A 571 -6.83 23.19 -26.47
CA GLY A 571 -5.73 24.14 -26.41
C GLY A 571 -4.70 23.84 -27.50
N PRO A 572 -3.42 24.20 -27.31
CA PRO A 572 -2.34 23.70 -28.16
C PRO A 572 -2.37 22.17 -28.28
N ARG A 573 -2.08 21.64 -29.46
CA ARG A 573 -2.02 20.18 -29.65
C ARG A 573 -0.84 19.61 -28.86
N LEU A 574 -1.05 18.49 -28.17
CA LEU A 574 0.02 17.79 -27.46
C LEU A 574 1.12 17.34 -28.44
N GLU A 575 2.38 17.44 -28.02
CA GLU A 575 3.53 17.07 -28.85
C GLU A 575 3.58 15.56 -29.13
N LYS A 576 3.05 14.75 -28.21
CA LYS A 576 2.98 13.30 -28.31
C LYS A 576 1.55 12.83 -28.20
N LYS A 577 1.26 11.70 -28.86
CA LYS A 577 -0.05 11.07 -28.83
C LYS A 577 -0.39 10.46 -27.48
N ALA A 578 0.59 9.85 -26.83
CA ALA A 578 0.51 9.31 -25.48
C ALA A 578 1.91 9.44 -24.80
N PRO A 579 2.00 9.41 -23.46
CA PRO A 579 3.25 9.66 -22.78
C PRO A 579 4.07 8.38 -22.53
N GLY A 580 3.46 7.20 -22.65
CA GLY A 580 4.12 5.90 -22.57
C GLY A 580 4.75 5.45 -23.91
N PRO A 581 5.41 4.29 -23.92
CA PRO A 581 5.97 3.72 -25.16
C PRO A 581 4.86 3.37 -26.15
N ASP A 582 5.22 3.25 -27.43
CA ASP A 582 4.32 2.68 -28.43
C ASP A 582 3.89 1.28 -28.00
N VAL A 583 2.58 1.05 -28.03
CA VAL A 583 2.00 -0.24 -27.64
C VAL A 583 1.74 -1.05 -28.89
N GLU A 584 2.50 -2.12 -29.04
CA GLU A 584 2.16 -3.20 -29.94
C GLU A 584 1.20 -4.15 -29.22
N LEU A 585 -0.07 -4.17 -29.62
CA LEU A 585 -1.03 -5.16 -29.13
C LEU A 585 -0.79 -6.47 -29.87
N ARG A 586 -0.61 -7.55 -29.12
CA ARG A 586 -0.37 -8.90 -29.63
C ARG A 586 -1.40 -9.83 -29.04
N ARG A 587 -1.87 -10.77 -29.88
CA ARG A 587 -2.74 -11.85 -29.44
C ARG A 587 -2.02 -12.73 -28.43
N VAL A 588 -2.69 -13.19 -27.36
CA VAL A 588 -2.12 -14.17 -26.43
C VAL A 588 -2.64 -15.55 -26.80
N LEU A 589 -1.76 -16.41 -27.32
CA LEU A 589 -2.09 -17.77 -27.71
C LEU A 589 -2.25 -18.69 -26.49
N PRO A 590 -2.95 -19.83 -26.62
CA PRO A 590 -3.02 -20.85 -25.57
C PRO A 590 -1.61 -21.23 -25.08
N GLY A 591 -1.36 -21.12 -23.77
CA GLY A 591 -0.04 -21.36 -23.18
C GLY A 591 0.79 -20.09 -22.90
N GLY A 592 0.28 -18.90 -23.23
CA GLY A 592 0.90 -17.62 -22.89
C GLY A 592 1.96 -17.14 -23.90
N GLU A 593 2.04 -17.78 -25.06
CA GLU A 593 2.84 -17.29 -26.20
C GLU A 593 2.18 -16.05 -26.81
N LEU A 594 2.98 -15.08 -27.26
CA LEU A 594 2.49 -13.90 -27.96
C LEU A 594 2.43 -14.21 -29.47
N GLY A 595 1.24 -14.10 -30.05
CA GLY A 595 0.98 -14.20 -31.49
C GLY A 595 1.48 -12.99 -32.28
N GLU A 596 1.16 -12.97 -33.58
CA GLU A 596 1.52 -11.87 -34.48
C GLU A 596 0.91 -10.52 -34.05
N LEU A 597 1.47 -9.43 -34.59
CA LEU A 597 0.95 -8.08 -34.41
C LEU A 597 -0.42 -7.97 -35.09
N GLU A 598 -1.43 -7.53 -34.36
CA GLU A 598 -2.71 -7.19 -34.98
C GLU A 598 -2.62 -5.78 -35.58
N GLN A 599 -2.94 -5.66 -36.89
CA GLN A 599 -2.82 -4.43 -37.69
C GLN A 599 -3.91 -3.41 -37.38
#